data_AF-I1CJG3-F1
#
_entry.id   AF-I1CJG3-F1
#
_cell.length_a   1.000
_cell.length_b   1.000
_cell.length_c   1.000
_cell.angle_alpha   90.00
_cell.angle_beta   90.00
_cell.angle_gamma   90.00
#
_symmetry.space_group_name_H-M   'P 1'
#
loop_
_entity.id
_entity.type
_entity.pdbx_description
1 polymer ?
#
loop_
_entity_poly.entity_id
_entity_poly.type
_entity_poly.pdbx_seq_one_letter_code
_entity_poly.pdbx_strand_id
1 'polypeptide(L)'
;MYIVMDNAAIHKTPDVFRAIHEHGHTPLFLPPYSPMLNPIEKCWAKIKQEVRKMPLAKSEIIADRIEEAAKKITKENCRGWVRHSQKFFAVFEHEVFGLIYKKWNGNEKFD
;
A
#
# COMPACT_ATOMS: atom_id res chain seq x y z
N MET A 1 -16.02 -1.37 1.95
CA MET A 1 -14.83 -1.25 1.07
C MET A 1 -13.58 -1.40 1.92
N TYR A 2 -12.50 -1.98 1.41
CA TYR A 2 -11.28 -2.23 2.21
C TYR A 2 -10.22 -1.15 1.97
N ILE A 3 -9.47 -0.80 3.02
CA ILE A 3 -8.23 -0.03 2.94
C ILE A 3 -7.07 -0.99 3.22
N VAL A 4 -6.22 -1.21 2.23
CA VAL A 4 -5.05 -2.08 2.34
C VAL A 4 -3.87 -1.29 2.90
N MET A 5 -3.23 -1.77 3.96
CA MET A 5 -2.12 -1.10 4.64
C MET A 5 -0.96 -2.08 4.90
N ASP A 6 0.26 -1.54 4.96
CA ASP A 6 1.41 -2.30 5.46
C ASP A 6 1.40 -2.37 7.00
N ASN A 7 2.40 -3.04 7.58
CA ASN A 7 2.48 -3.26 9.03
C ASN A 7 3.14 -2.12 9.82
N ALA A 8 3.31 -0.92 9.25
CA ALA A 8 3.86 0.21 10.00
C ALA A 8 3.04 0.48 11.27
N ALA A 9 3.72 0.70 12.40
CA ALA A 9 3.07 0.86 13.71
C ALA A 9 2.04 2.00 13.73
N ILE A 10 2.28 3.06 12.95
CA ILE A 10 1.38 4.21 12.82
C ILE A 10 0.02 3.82 12.22
N HIS A 11 -0.05 2.77 11.40
CA HIS A 11 -1.31 2.27 10.81
C HIS A 11 -2.17 1.47 11.80
N LYS A 12 -1.62 1.12 12.98
CA LYS A 12 -2.29 0.29 13.99
C LYS A 12 -2.78 1.10 15.19
N THR A 13 -2.78 2.42 15.09
CA THR A 13 -3.25 3.28 16.18
C THR A 13 -4.79 3.27 16.25
N PRO A 14 -5.38 3.36 17.45
CA PRO A 14 -6.84 3.42 17.61
C PRO A 14 -7.51 4.53 16.79
N ASP A 15 -6.84 5.68 16.65
CA ASP A 15 -7.34 6.82 15.89
C ASP A 15 -7.44 6.52 14.39
N VAL A 16 -6.46 5.80 13.81
CA VAL A 16 -6.52 5.36 12.41
C VAL A 16 -7.65 4.37 12.20
N PHE A 17 -7.81 3.37 13.09
CA PHE A 17 -8.93 2.42 13.02
C PHE A 17 -10.28 3.14 13.09
N ARG A 18 -10.44 4.06 14.04
CA ARG A 18 -11.66 4.84 14.20
C ARG A 18 -11.98 5.64 12.92
N ALA A 19 -11.01 6.39 12.40
CA ALA A 19 -11.21 7.19 11.19
C ALA A 19 -11.60 6.34 9.97
N ILE A 20 -10.97 5.17 9.80
CA ILE A 20 -11.29 4.22 8.71
C ILE A 20 -12.74 3.71 8.85
N HIS A 21 -13.13 3.28 10.05
CA HIS A 21 -14.47 2.73 10.29
C HIS A 21 -15.58 3.79 10.20
N GLU A 22 -15.35 5.00 10.69
CA GLU A 22 -16.30 6.13 10.57
C GLU A 22 -16.65 6.45 9.12
N HIS A 23 -15.74 6.17 8.17
CA HIS A 23 -15.97 6.34 6.73
C HIS A 23 -16.49 5.07 6.03
N GLY A 24 -16.94 4.05 6.78
CA GLY A 24 -17.51 2.81 6.23
C GLY A 24 -16.48 1.91 5.54
N HIS A 25 -15.22 1.98 5.98
CA HIS A 25 -14.13 1.15 5.46
C HIS A 25 -13.65 0.13 6.50
N THR A 26 -12.98 -0.91 6.01
CA THR A 26 -12.37 -1.95 6.84
C THR A 26 -10.87 -2.00 6.54
N PRO A 27 -9.99 -1.89 7.54
CA PRO A 27 -8.56 -2.02 7.32
C PRO A 27 -8.19 -3.48 7.02
N LEU A 28 -7.29 -3.69 6.08
CA LEU A 28 -6.70 -4.99 5.73
C LEU A 28 -5.18 -4.85 5.73
N PHE A 29 -4.51 -5.59 6.61
CA PHE A 29 -3.05 -5.56 6.72
C PHE A 29 -2.41 -6.62 5.82
N LEU A 30 -1.38 -6.21 5.08
CA LEU A 30 -0.55 -7.14 4.33
C LEU A 30 0.34 -7.96 5.26
N PRO A 31 0.77 -9.18 4.86
CA PRO A 31 1.78 -9.92 5.60
C PRO A 31 3.08 -9.10 5.76
N PRO A 32 3.84 -9.30 6.86
CA PRO A 32 5.13 -8.65 7.05
C PRO A 32 6.08 -8.89 5.87
N TYR A 33 6.95 -7.91 5.59
CA TYR A 33 8.00 -7.99 4.57
C TYR A 33 7.51 -8.41 3.17
N SER A 34 6.26 -8.11 2.84
CA SER A 34 5.64 -8.51 1.57
C SER A 34 5.34 -7.32 0.65
N PRO A 35 6.36 -6.54 0.23
CA PRO A 35 6.17 -5.34 -0.59
C PRO A 35 5.61 -5.65 -1.98
N MET A 36 5.82 -6.87 -2.50
CA MET A 36 5.22 -7.32 -3.77
C MET A 36 3.68 -7.31 -3.74
N LEU A 37 3.08 -7.46 -2.56
CA LEU A 37 1.64 -7.42 -2.36
C LEU A 37 1.08 -5.99 -2.25
N ASN A 38 1.95 -4.96 -2.12
CA ASN A 38 1.52 -3.57 -1.97
C ASN A 38 1.65 -2.78 -3.29
N PRO A 39 0.55 -2.46 -3.99
CA PRO A 39 0.61 -1.76 -5.27
C PRO A 39 1.25 -0.36 -5.18
N ILE A 40 1.24 0.28 -4.00
CA ILE A 40 1.81 1.62 -3.81
C ILE A 40 3.33 1.63 -4.02
N GLU A 41 4.01 0.50 -3.88
CA GLU A 41 5.46 0.39 -4.11
C GLU A 41 5.82 0.71 -5.56
N LYS A 42 4.99 0.27 -6.52
CA LYS A 42 5.19 0.59 -7.94
C LYS A 42 4.83 2.03 -8.27
N CYS A 43 3.84 2.58 -7.58
CA CYS A 43 3.52 4.00 -7.64
C CYS A 43 4.74 4.84 -7.25
N TRP A 44 5.32 4.57 -6.07
CA TRP A 44 6.53 5.25 -5.60
C TRP A 44 7.74 5.00 -6.49
N ALA A 45 7.89 3.80 -7.07
CA ALA A 45 8.95 3.53 -8.04
C ALA A 45 8.85 4.45 -9.27
N LYS A 46 7.65 4.63 -9.83
CA LYS A 46 7.41 5.54 -10.95
C LYS A 46 7.65 7.00 -10.56
N ILE A 47 7.16 7.45 -9.42
CA ILE A 47 7.39 8.82 -8.92
C ILE A 47 8.89 9.08 -8.78
N LYS A 48 9.61 8.18 -8.10
CA LYS A 48 11.07 8.29 -7.94
C LYS A 48 11.80 8.31 -9.29
N GLN A 49 11.37 7.49 -10.25
CA GLN A 49 11.95 7.50 -11.59
C GLN A 49 11.79 8.86 -12.27
N GLU A 50 10.59 9.47 -12.18
CA GLU A 50 10.33 10.80 -12.74
C GLU A 50 11.14 11.90 -12.05
N VAL A 51 11.16 11.91 -10.70
CA VAL A 51 11.89 12.91 -9.90
C VAL A 51 13.39 12.88 -10.18
N ARG A 52 13.96 11.69 -10.43
CA ARG A 52 15.40 11.46 -10.65
C ARG A 52 15.87 11.70 -12.09
N LYS A 53 14.98 12.02 -13.03
CA LYS A 53 15.37 12.26 -14.44
C LYS A 53 16.37 13.39 -14.61
N MET A 54 16.33 14.37 -13.72
CA MET A 54 17.23 15.52 -13.71
C MET A 54 17.67 15.81 -12.28
N PRO A 55 18.87 16.37 -12.06
CA PRO A 55 19.25 16.90 -10.76
C PRO A 55 18.23 17.96 -10.26
N LEU A 56 18.12 18.11 -8.94
CA LEU A 56 17.31 19.16 -8.33
C LEU A 56 18.09 20.48 -8.40
N ALA A 57 17.48 21.56 -8.87
CA ALA A 57 18.10 22.88 -8.81
C ALA A 57 18.12 23.38 -7.35
N LYS A 58 19.08 24.24 -6.98
CA LYS A 58 19.20 24.75 -5.61
C LYS A 58 17.95 25.49 -5.11
N SER A 59 17.24 26.16 -6.02
CA SER A 59 16.02 26.92 -5.72
C SER A 59 14.73 26.08 -5.83
N GLU A 60 14.84 24.81 -6.20
CA GLU A 60 13.68 23.98 -6.48
C GLU A 60 13.20 23.23 -5.24
N ILE A 61 11.89 23.21 -5.06
CA ILE A 61 11.24 22.52 -3.95
C ILE A 61 10.93 21.09 -4.38
N ILE A 62 11.49 20.11 -3.67
CA ILE A 62 11.31 18.69 -4.01
C ILE A 62 9.83 18.25 -3.96
N ALA A 63 9.03 18.87 -3.09
CA ALA A 63 7.59 18.58 -2.97
C ALA A 63 6.84 18.86 -4.28
N ASP A 64 7.09 20.01 -4.92
CA ASP A 64 6.48 20.38 -6.20
C ASP A 64 6.84 19.37 -7.29
N ARG A 65 8.10 18.92 -7.32
CA ARG A 65 8.53 17.89 -8.28
C ARG A 65 7.88 16.54 -8.03
N ILE A 66 7.66 16.16 -6.76
CA ILE A 66 6.92 14.95 -6.41
C ILE A 66 5.47 15.07 -6.85
N GLU A 67 4.84 16.23 -6.66
CA GLU A 67 3.47 16.50 -7.10
C GLU A 67 3.34 16.38 -8.63
N GLU A 68 4.24 17.02 -9.38
CA GLU A 68 4.27 16.94 -10.84
C GLU A 68 4.55 15.52 -11.35
N ALA A 69 5.41 14.77 -10.65
CA ALA A 69 5.63 13.35 -10.96
C ALA A 69 4.38 12.50 -10.67
N ALA A 70 3.67 12.78 -9.58
CA ALA A 70 2.45 12.06 -9.21
C ALA A 70 1.32 12.32 -10.21
N LYS A 71 1.19 13.54 -10.76
CA LYS A 71 0.23 13.89 -11.81
C LYS A 71 0.40 13.06 -13.10
N LYS A 72 1.58 12.47 -13.33
CA LYS A 72 1.85 11.59 -14.48
C LYS A 72 1.37 10.14 -14.27
N ILE A 73 0.81 9.81 -13.11
CA ILE A 73 0.27 8.47 -12.84
C ILE A 73 -1.12 8.37 -13.47
N THR A 74 -1.28 7.40 -14.37
CA THR A 74 -2.56 7.16 -15.04
C THR A 74 -3.39 6.09 -14.33
N LYS A 75 -4.69 6.03 -14.63
CA LYS A 75 -5.57 4.95 -14.16
C LYS A 75 -5.07 3.58 -14.64
N GLU A 76 -4.51 3.51 -15.83
CA GLU A 76 -3.95 2.30 -16.44
C GLU A 76 -2.72 1.82 -15.67
N ASN A 77 -1.87 2.75 -15.19
CA ASN A 77 -0.77 2.41 -14.29
C ASN A 77 -1.30 1.77 -13.01
N CYS A 78 -2.25 2.41 -12.34
CA CYS A 78 -2.85 1.89 -11.10
C CYS A 78 -3.45 0.49 -11.29
N ARG A 79 -4.28 0.30 -12.33
CA ARG A 79 -4.87 -1.00 -12.65
C ARG A 79 -3.80 -2.06 -12.94
N GLY A 80 -2.74 -1.70 -13.67
CA GLY A 80 -1.63 -2.60 -13.97
C GLY A 80 -0.86 -3.03 -12.72
N TRP A 81 -0.63 -2.11 -11.78
CA TRP A 81 0.08 -2.39 -10.54
C TRP A 81 -0.74 -3.26 -9.59
N VAL A 82 -2.04 -2.98 -9.45
CA VAL A 82 -2.95 -3.84 -8.68
C VAL A 82 -2.95 -5.25 -9.25
N ARG A 83 -3.10 -5.39 -10.58
CA ARG A 83 -3.05 -6.70 -11.24
C ARG A 83 -1.73 -7.42 -11.05
N HIS A 84 -0.62 -6.68 -11.04
CA HIS A 84 0.69 -7.26 -10.77
C HIS A 84 0.79 -7.80 -9.34
N SER A 85 0.38 -7.01 -8.33
CA SER A 85 0.39 -7.45 -6.93
C SER A 85 -0.54 -8.65 -6.69
N GLN A 86 -1.71 -8.68 -7.35
CA GLN A 86 -2.64 -9.82 -7.30
C GLN A 86 -2.01 -11.16 -7.70
N LYS A 87 -1.05 -11.17 -8.63
CA LYS A 87 -0.36 -12.41 -9.06
C LYS A 87 0.41 -13.08 -7.92
N PHE A 88 0.84 -12.31 -6.93
CA PHE A 88 1.57 -12.86 -5.78
C PHE A 88 0.64 -13.44 -4.73
N PHE A 89 -0.65 -13.08 -4.69
CA PHE A 89 -1.59 -13.63 -3.70
C PHE A 89 -1.77 -15.15 -3.86
N ALA A 90 -1.81 -15.67 -5.09
CA ALA A 90 -1.89 -17.11 -5.34
C ALA A 90 -0.66 -17.88 -4.81
N VAL A 91 0.50 -17.23 -4.73
CA VAL A 91 1.73 -17.81 -4.17
C VAL A 91 1.67 -17.81 -2.64
N PHE A 92 1.11 -16.76 -2.03
CA PHE A 92 0.93 -16.66 -0.58
C PHE A 92 -0.20 -17.54 -0.03
N GLU A 93 -1.24 -17.82 -0.82
CA GLU A 93 -2.34 -18.70 -0.41
C GLU A 93 -1.87 -20.11 -0.04
N HIS A 94 -0.78 -20.59 -0.66
CA HIS A 94 -0.26 -21.93 -0.44
C HIS A 94 0.61 -22.09 0.82
N GLU A 95 1.13 -20.99 1.40
CA GLU A 95 2.02 -21.01 2.58
C GLU A 95 1.40 -20.37 3.84
N VAL A 96 0.45 -19.44 3.71
CA VAL A 96 0.07 -18.53 4.82
C VAL A 96 -1.43 -18.46 5.11
N PHE A 97 -2.30 -18.74 4.13
CA PHE A 97 -3.75 -18.51 4.28
C PHE A 97 -4.42 -19.41 5.33
N GLY A 98 -3.93 -20.64 5.55
CA GLY A 98 -4.51 -21.56 6.53
C GLY A 98 -4.45 -21.07 7.98
N LEU A 99 -3.47 -20.23 8.32
CA LEU A 99 -3.26 -19.72 9.69
C LEU A 99 -3.84 -18.31 9.88
N ILE A 100 -3.63 -17.41 8.92
CA ILE A 100 -4.11 -16.03 9.03
C ILE A 100 -5.64 -15.96 8.87
N TYR A 101 -6.23 -16.72 7.95
CA TYR A 101 -7.68 -16.68 7.71
C TYR A 101 -8.48 -17.33 8.85
N LYS A 102 -7.91 -18.35 9.52
CA LYS A 102 -8.48 -18.96 10.74
C LYS A 102 -8.47 -18.00 11.92
N LYS A 103 -7.38 -17.24 12.11
CA LYS A 103 -7.25 -16.26 13.19
C LYS A 103 -8.12 -15.01 12.95
N TRP A 104 -8.34 -14.65 11.70
CA TRP A 104 -9.18 -13.51 11.30
C TRP A 104 -10.69 -13.75 11.48
N ASN A 105 -11.18 -14.98 11.24
CA ASN A 105 -12.60 -15.34 11.43
C ASN A 105 -12.94 -15.90 12.82
N GLY A 106 -11.95 -16.03 13.70
CA GLY A 106 -12.12 -16.58 15.04
C GLY A 106 -11.73 -15.58 16.12
N ASN A 107 -12.44 -14.46 16.24
CA ASN A 107 -12.58 -13.59 17.43
C ASN A 107 -11.39 -13.48 18.43
N GLU A 108 -10.14 -13.51 17.98
CA GLU A 108 -8.99 -13.23 18.84
C GLU A 108 -8.48 -11.82 18.52
N LYS A 109 -8.57 -10.95 19.52
CA LYS A 109 -7.98 -9.62 19.47
C LYS A 109 -6.46 -9.78 19.33
N PHE A 110 -5.88 -8.99 18.44
CA PHE A 110 -4.44 -8.81 18.40
C PHE A 110 -4.08 -7.87 19.55
N ASP A 111 -3.37 -8.41 20.55
CA ASP A 111 -2.73 -7.64 21.62
C ASP A 111 -1.65 -6.70 21.06
#